data_AF-A0A355BKF3-F1
#
_entry.id   AF-A0A355BKF3-F1
#
_cell.length_a   1.000
_cell.length_b   1.000
_cell.length_c   1.000
_cell.angle_alpha   90.00
_cell.angle_beta   90.00
_cell.angle_gamma   90.00
#
_symmetry.space_group_name_H-M   'P 1'
#
loop_
_entity.id
_entity.type
_entity.pdbx_description
1 polymer ?
#
loop_
_entity_poly.entity_id
_entity_poly.type
_entity_poly.pdbx_seq_one_letter_code
_entity_poly.pdbx_strand_id
1 'polypeptide(L)'
;MHFVQECHVSSQFYRLDWLDEATAAFFERYFGGKTDHSARQYELYEGIYPASDDASEGYVRGALVGYWAHKGGWLEGKDALSGTDKMGGLIDLYSTGGYIKESRWLEWINQSVGEPSKYAVDFFTKMVLTDEAVWAEYADKPYNLHGLIADNKLEQIKKFTSELKLSANEIFSEKGQVYSVKVPAYGARVVALSMTKAEQNKLEMDGKLSITAGGGGTLVLIKCRSKQAEPTQGVTVSAPEFRKTLEDKHRYLVLVVNPSKKEKTISFMVTGQIAEKPETDKAVEEVPYSGTYRGIVTNLQIDDEPDLAVTTIVTFIENSGPGGQYSIQCTVDETGKKLIEGKYNKFIRWSNGKVNDDDDFVFSQDGKLFSATLRNLDGTPWVSISGEK
;
A
#
# COMPACT_ATOMS: atom_id res chain seq x y z
N MET A 1 4.60 -40.32 2.10
CA MET A 1 3.49 -41.11 1.54
C MET A 1 2.72 -40.15 0.67
N HIS A 2 2.68 -40.40 -0.64
CA HIS A 2 2.02 -39.50 -1.59
C HIS A 2 0.51 -39.76 -1.52
N PHE A 3 -0.32 -38.74 -1.28
CA PHE A 3 -1.77 -38.91 -1.04
C PHE A 3 -2.54 -39.27 -2.32
N VAL A 4 -1.84 -39.29 -3.46
CA VAL A 4 -2.36 -39.52 -4.82
C VAL A 4 -3.19 -40.80 -4.96
N GLN A 5 -2.96 -41.86 -4.17
CA GLN A 5 -3.59 -43.16 -4.46
C GLN A 5 -5.10 -43.26 -4.21
N GLU A 6 -5.74 -42.33 -3.48
CA GLU A 6 -7.17 -42.47 -3.08
C GLU A 6 -8.06 -41.29 -3.50
N CYS A 7 -7.51 -40.19 -4.04
CA CYS A 7 -8.29 -39.01 -4.44
C CYS A 7 -8.72 -39.02 -5.91
N HIS A 8 -8.39 -40.07 -6.67
CA HIS A 8 -8.81 -40.18 -8.07
C HIS A 8 -10.30 -40.51 -8.17
N VAL A 9 -11.07 -39.63 -8.80
CA VAL A 9 -12.43 -39.96 -9.24
C VAL A 9 -12.30 -41.13 -10.24
N SER A 10 -13.11 -42.18 -10.05
CA SER A 10 -12.97 -43.48 -10.74
C SER A 10 -12.75 -43.38 -12.26
N SER A 11 -12.10 -44.39 -12.85
CA SER A 11 -11.71 -44.51 -14.27
C SER A 11 -12.83 -44.39 -15.32
N GLN A 12 -14.06 -44.11 -14.92
CA GLN A 12 -15.21 -43.90 -15.82
C GLN A 12 -15.35 -42.44 -16.30
N PHE A 13 -14.51 -41.52 -15.82
CA PHE A 13 -14.64 -40.08 -16.08
C PHE A 13 -13.36 -39.46 -16.65
N TYR A 14 -13.49 -38.37 -17.40
CA TYR A 14 -12.35 -37.57 -17.86
C TYR A 14 -11.68 -36.88 -16.67
N ARG A 15 -10.38 -37.14 -16.51
CA ARG A 15 -9.56 -36.59 -15.43
C ARG A 15 -8.82 -35.35 -15.91
N LEU A 16 -8.36 -34.56 -14.94
CA LEU A 16 -7.50 -33.41 -15.15
C LEU A 16 -6.26 -33.64 -14.28
N ASP A 17 -5.24 -34.25 -14.89
CA ASP A 17 -4.04 -34.76 -14.20
C ASP A 17 -3.35 -33.68 -13.36
N TRP A 18 -3.30 -32.43 -13.84
CA TRP A 18 -2.71 -31.35 -13.06
C TRP A 18 -3.53 -31.00 -11.81
N LEU A 19 -4.86 -31.09 -11.87
CA LEU A 19 -5.71 -30.74 -10.73
C LEU A 19 -5.71 -31.84 -9.68
N ASP A 20 -5.72 -33.09 -10.13
CA ASP A 20 -5.53 -34.26 -9.28
C ASP A 20 -4.23 -34.12 -8.47
N GLU A 21 -3.12 -33.85 -9.16
CA GLU A 21 -1.82 -33.69 -8.51
C GLU A 21 -1.77 -32.44 -7.61
N ALA A 22 -2.33 -31.31 -8.04
CA ALA A 22 -2.39 -30.09 -7.23
C ALA A 22 -3.18 -30.30 -5.92
N THR A 23 -4.22 -31.12 -5.96
CA THR A 23 -5.04 -31.41 -4.78
C THR A 23 -4.34 -32.41 -3.86
N ALA A 24 -3.65 -33.41 -4.42
CA ALA A 24 -2.83 -34.33 -3.63
C ALA A 24 -1.69 -33.58 -2.91
N ALA A 25 -0.98 -32.72 -3.63
CA ALA A 25 -0.01 -31.76 -3.10
C ALA A 25 -0.58 -30.92 -1.95
N PHE A 26 -1.81 -30.42 -2.12
CA PHE A 26 -2.53 -29.72 -1.07
C PHE A 26 -2.77 -30.57 0.17
N PHE A 27 -3.28 -31.80 0.03
CA PHE A 27 -3.58 -32.66 1.16
C PHE A 27 -2.34 -33.10 1.92
N GLU A 28 -1.27 -33.43 1.22
CA GLU A 28 0.00 -33.80 1.84
C GLU A 28 0.48 -32.71 2.76
N ARG A 29 0.45 -31.48 2.28
CA ARG A 29 0.86 -30.33 3.06
C ARG A 29 -0.11 -30.06 4.21
N TYR A 30 -1.41 -30.08 3.94
CA TYR A 30 -2.46 -29.81 4.93
C TYR A 30 -2.37 -30.77 6.13
N PHE A 31 -2.10 -32.05 5.90
CA PHE A 31 -1.90 -33.05 6.96
C PHE A 31 -0.49 -33.07 7.57
N GLY A 32 0.32 -32.03 7.34
CA GLY A 32 1.64 -31.85 7.97
C GLY A 32 2.78 -32.59 7.28
N GLY A 33 2.57 -33.09 6.06
CA GLY A 33 3.62 -33.63 5.21
C GLY A 33 4.55 -32.55 4.67
N LYS A 34 5.78 -32.95 4.32
CA LYS A 34 6.72 -32.11 3.58
C LYS A 34 6.49 -32.34 2.10
N THR A 35 6.11 -31.30 1.37
CA THR A 35 6.00 -31.35 -0.08
C THR A 35 7.24 -30.75 -0.73
N ASP A 36 7.73 -31.36 -1.81
CA ASP A 36 8.96 -31.00 -2.53
C ASP A 36 8.73 -29.84 -3.55
N HIS A 37 7.74 -28.97 -3.28
CA HIS A 37 7.31 -27.93 -4.21
C HIS A 37 8.28 -26.73 -4.30
N SER A 38 9.26 -26.66 -3.39
CA SER A 38 10.12 -25.49 -3.22
C SER A 38 10.96 -25.14 -4.47
N ALA A 39 11.39 -26.13 -5.24
CA ALA A 39 12.27 -25.91 -6.39
C ALA A 39 11.55 -25.35 -7.63
N ARG A 40 10.22 -25.48 -7.69
CA ARG A 40 9.43 -25.18 -8.90
C ARG A 40 8.32 -24.16 -8.66
N GLN A 41 8.25 -23.57 -7.47
CA GLN A 41 7.25 -22.57 -7.08
C GLN A 41 7.18 -21.38 -8.06
N TYR A 42 8.30 -21.03 -8.69
CA TYR A 42 8.37 -19.96 -9.68
C TYR A 42 7.60 -20.23 -10.98
N GLU A 43 7.26 -21.49 -11.27
CA GLU A 43 6.44 -21.87 -12.43
C GLU A 43 5.00 -21.35 -12.32
N LEU A 44 4.50 -21.07 -11.10
CA LEU A 44 3.17 -20.48 -10.91
C LEU A 44 3.04 -19.10 -11.56
N TYR A 45 4.14 -18.36 -11.72
CA TYR A 45 4.14 -17.06 -12.39
C TYR A 45 3.88 -17.17 -13.90
N GLU A 46 4.01 -18.35 -14.50
CA GLU A 46 3.67 -18.60 -15.90
C GLU A 46 2.16 -18.70 -16.14
N GLY A 47 1.34 -18.79 -15.09
CA GLY A 47 -0.12 -18.76 -15.21
C GLY A 47 -0.82 -19.58 -14.14
N ILE A 48 -1.99 -19.09 -13.70
CA ILE A 48 -2.88 -19.82 -12.80
C ILE A 48 -3.19 -21.22 -13.34
N TYR A 49 -3.60 -21.31 -14.60
CA TYR A 49 -3.79 -22.58 -15.27
C TYR A 49 -2.50 -22.99 -16.01
N PRO A 50 -2.12 -24.28 -15.96
CA PRO A 50 -0.96 -24.76 -16.70
C PRO A 50 -1.19 -24.72 -18.21
N ALA A 51 -0.10 -24.73 -18.97
CA ALA A 51 -0.15 -24.73 -20.44
C ALA A 51 -0.63 -26.07 -21.02
N SER A 52 -0.52 -27.15 -20.25
CA SER A 52 -0.96 -28.51 -20.60
C SER A 52 -1.50 -29.22 -19.36
N ASP A 53 -2.39 -30.19 -19.58
CA ASP A 53 -2.81 -31.11 -18.53
C ASP A 53 -1.73 -32.17 -18.29
N ASP A 54 -0.90 -31.98 -17.27
CA ASP A 54 0.18 -32.87 -16.89
C ASP A 54 0.31 -32.89 -15.36
N ALA A 55 0.49 -34.08 -14.78
CA ALA A 55 0.63 -34.22 -13.34
C ALA A 55 1.80 -33.38 -12.79
N SER A 56 2.93 -33.31 -13.49
CA SER A 56 4.10 -32.53 -13.05
C SER A 56 3.81 -31.04 -12.93
N GLU A 57 2.88 -30.50 -13.73
CA GLU A 57 2.40 -29.11 -13.64
C GLU A 57 1.47 -28.90 -12.44
N GLY A 58 0.79 -29.94 -11.99
CA GLY A 58 -0.07 -29.92 -10.82
C GLY A 58 0.69 -29.86 -9.51
N TYR A 59 1.86 -30.49 -9.43
CA TYR A 59 2.68 -30.52 -8.22
C TYR A 59 2.90 -29.12 -7.63
N VAL A 60 3.30 -28.15 -8.45
CA VAL A 60 3.55 -26.77 -8.01
C VAL A 60 2.28 -26.00 -7.66
N ARG A 61 1.12 -26.48 -8.09
CA ARG A 61 -0.20 -25.82 -7.97
C ARG A 61 -0.96 -26.20 -6.70
N GLY A 62 -0.38 -26.98 -5.79
CA GLY A 62 -0.93 -27.12 -4.43
C GLY A 62 -1.14 -25.78 -3.73
N ALA A 63 -0.25 -24.81 -3.96
CA ALA A 63 -0.38 -23.42 -3.49
C ALA A 63 -1.65 -22.71 -3.99
N LEU A 64 -2.06 -22.98 -5.24
CA LEU A 64 -3.28 -22.41 -5.82
C LEU A 64 -4.53 -23.01 -5.19
N VAL A 65 -4.53 -24.31 -4.93
CA VAL A 65 -5.62 -24.97 -4.19
C VAL A 65 -5.69 -24.44 -2.75
N GLY A 66 -4.54 -24.24 -2.10
CA GLY A 66 -4.42 -23.61 -0.79
C GLY A 66 -5.06 -22.23 -0.75
N TYR A 67 -4.76 -21.42 -1.77
CA TYR A 67 -5.36 -20.11 -1.95
C TYR A 67 -6.88 -20.16 -2.10
N TRP A 68 -7.41 -21.06 -2.94
CA TRP A 68 -8.85 -21.22 -3.12
C TRP A 68 -9.53 -21.66 -1.84
N ALA A 69 -8.92 -22.59 -1.10
CA ALA A 69 -9.43 -23.06 0.18
C ALA A 69 -9.52 -21.93 1.20
N HIS A 70 -8.48 -21.10 1.31
CA HIS A 70 -8.48 -19.94 2.19
C HIS A 70 -9.50 -18.88 1.75
N LYS A 71 -9.47 -18.47 0.48
CA LYS A 71 -10.38 -17.46 -0.10
C LYS A 71 -11.85 -17.86 0.03
N GLY A 72 -12.15 -19.14 -0.14
CA GLY A 72 -13.51 -19.67 -0.11
C GLY A 72 -14.00 -20.08 1.29
N GLY A 73 -13.16 -19.97 2.32
CA GLY A 73 -13.49 -20.48 3.66
C GLY A 73 -13.72 -22.00 3.66
N TRP A 74 -13.10 -22.75 2.75
CA TRP A 74 -13.27 -24.20 2.62
C TRP A 74 -12.58 -24.99 3.72
N LEU A 75 -11.94 -24.28 4.65
CA LEU A 75 -11.39 -24.84 5.86
C LEU A 75 -12.05 -24.21 7.10
N GLU A 76 -13.17 -23.50 6.95
CA GLU A 76 -13.83 -22.86 8.09
C GLU A 76 -14.98 -23.73 8.64
N GLY A 77 -14.90 -24.03 9.95
CA GLY A 77 -15.91 -24.80 10.68
C GLY A 77 -15.68 -26.31 10.63
N LYS A 78 -16.30 -27.07 11.55
CA LYS A 78 -15.99 -28.50 11.76
C LYS A 78 -16.92 -29.44 10.96
N ASP A 79 -16.33 -30.42 10.31
CA ASP A 79 -16.94 -31.65 9.82
C ASP A 79 -17.50 -32.45 11.01
N ALA A 80 -18.72 -32.96 10.87
CA ALA A 80 -19.47 -33.59 11.96
C ALA A 80 -18.96 -34.98 12.35
N LEU A 81 -18.14 -35.62 11.50
CA LEU A 81 -17.61 -36.97 11.72
C LEU A 81 -16.20 -36.95 12.31
N SER A 82 -15.36 -36.00 11.90
CA SER A 82 -13.93 -35.91 12.26
C SER A 82 -13.61 -34.78 13.24
N GLY A 83 -14.46 -33.75 13.34
CA GLY A 83 -14.18 -32.56 14.16
C GLY A 83 -13.12 -31.61 13.57
N THR A 84 -12.72 -31.83 12.31
CA THR A 84 -11.74 -31.07 11.53
C THR A 84 -12.43 -30.20 10.47
N ASP A 85 -11.71 -29.32 9.78
CA ASP A 85 -12.31 -28.33 8.87
C ASP A 85 -13.21 -28.91 7.75
N LYS A 86 -14.32 -28.22 7.42
CA LYS A 86 -15.28 -28.60 6.36
C LYS A 86 -14.67 -28.45 4.95
N MET A 87 -14.15 -29.54 4.36
CA MET A 87 -13.63 -29.60 2.98
C MET A 87 -14.69 -29.44 1.85
N GLY A 88 -15.84 -28.80 2.13
CA GLY A 88 -16.99 -28.73 1.22
C GLY A 88 -16.65 -28.13 -0.15
N GLY A 89 -15.85 -27.07 -0.19
CA GLY A 89 -15.46 -26.45 -1.47
C GLY A 89 -14.50 -27.31 -2.31
N LEU A 90 -13.68 -28.15 -1.68
CA LEU A 90 -12.87 -29.15 -2.39
C LEU A 90 -13.75 -30.27 -2.95
N ILE A 91 -14.73 -30.74 -2.17
CA ILE A 91 -15.71 -31.70 -2.65
C ILE A 91 -16.47 -31.12 -3.84
N ASP A 92 -16.92 -29.86 -3.76
CA ASP A 92 -17.61 -29.17 -4.86
C ASP A 92 -16.73 -29.03 -6.11
N LEU A 93 -15.44 -28.74 -5.94
CA LEU A 93 -14.48 -28.68 -7.05
C LEU A 93 -14.42 -30.01 -7.82
N TYR A 94 -14.59 -31.15 -7.14
CA TYR A 94 -14.57 -32.50 -7.73
C TYR A 94 -15.95 -33.10 -8.01
N SER A 95 -17.03 -32.58 -7.42
CA SER A 95 -18.35 -33.24 -7.42
C SER A 95 -19.07 -33.13 -8.76
N THR A 96 -18.75 -32.14 -9.59
CA THR A 96 -19.48 -31.91 -10.86
C THR A 96 -18.67 -31.43 -12.06
N GLY A 97 -17.35 -31.26 -11.94
CA GLY A 97 -16.50 -30.78 -13.04
C GLY A 97 -16.11 -31.85 -14.03
N GLY A 98 -16.33 -31.59 -15.33
CA GLY A 98 -15.61 -32.31 -16.39
C GLY A 98 -15.98 -33.76 -16.70
N TYR A 99 -17.07 -34.31 -16.16
CA TYR A 99 -17.55 -35.68 -16.44
C TYR A 99 -17.67 -36.07 -17.93
N ILE A 100 -17.72 -35.09 -18.83
CA ILE A 100 -18.07 -35.27 -20.25
C ILE A 100 -16.93 -34.85 -21.21
N LYS A 101 -16.03 -33.91 -20.82
CA LYS A 101 -14.88 -33.45 -21.62
C LYS A 101 -14.00 -32.46 -20.83
N GLU A 102 -12.70 -32.38 -21.16
CA GLU A 102 -11.70 -31.49 -20.53
C GLU A 102 -12.11 -30.00 -20.50
N SER A 103 -12.67 -29.48 -21.60
CA SER A 103 -13.10 -28.06 -21.65
C SER A 103 -14.17 -27.69 -20.60
N ARG A 104 -14.93 -28.66 -20.07
CA ARG A 104 -15.89 -28.42 -18.99
C ARG A 104 -15.23 -28.35 -17.62
N TRP A 105 -14.01 -28.86 -17.44
CA TRP A 105 -13.29 -28.71 -16.19
C TRP A 105 -12.95 -27.24 -15.92
N LEU A 106 -12.43 -26.51 -16.91
CA LEU A 106 -12.13 -25.08 -16.75
C LEU A 106 -13.39 -24.26 -16.45
N GLU A 107 -14.50 -24.55 -17.14
CA GLU A 107 -15.80 -23.92 -16.85
C GLU A 107 -16.25 -24.21 -15.42
N TRP A 108 -16.08 -25.45 -14.96
CA TRP A 108 -16.46 -25.86 -13.61
C TRP A 108 -15.59 -25.20 -12.54
N ILE A 109 -14.26 -25.23 -12.70
CA ILE A 109 -13.33 -24.54 -11.80
C ILE A 109 -13.74 -23.07 -11.70
N ASN A 110 -14.01 -22.40 -12.82
CA ASN A 110 -14.45 -21.01 -12.83
C ASN A 110 -15.80 -20.80 -12.12
N GLN A 111 -16.70 -21.78 -12.11
CA GLN A 111 -17.94 -21.74 -11.33
C GLN A 111 -17.67 -21.88 -9.82
N SER A 112 -16.78 -22.80 -9.43
CA SER A 112 -16.45 -23.06 -8.03
C SER A 112 -15.62 -21.96 -7.37
N VAL A 113 -14.61 -21.41 -8.06
CA VAL A 113 -13.62 -20.47 -7.48
C VAL A 113 -13.66 -19.07 -8.09
N GLY A 114 -14.42 -18.89 -9.17
CA GLY A 114 -14.46 -17.68 -9.99
C GLY A 114 -13.45 -17.69 -11.13
N GLU A 115 -13.62 -16.78 -12.09
CA GLU A 115 -12.63 -16.59 -13.17
C GLU A 115 -11.30 -16.03 -12.62
N PRO A 116 -10.14 -16.50 -13.13
CA PRO A 116 -8.82 -16.00 -12.73
C PRO A 116 -8.65 -14.48 -12.79
N SER A 117 -9.33 -13.82 -13.73
CA SER A 117 -9.32 -12.35 -13.86
C SER A 117 -9.74 -11.62 -12.58
N LYS A 118 -10.50 -12.28 -11.69
CA LYS A 118 -11.00 -11.70 -10.44
C LYS A 118 -10.04 -11.85 -9.26
N TYR A 119 -9.08 -12.77 -9.32
CA TYR A 119 -8.24 -13.11 -8.17
C TYR A 119 -6.75 -13.23 -8.46
N ALA A 120 -6.31 -13.20 -9.74
CA ALA A 120 -4.90 -13.33 -10.08
C ALA A 120 -4.02 -12.28 -9.41
N VAL A 121 -4.49 -11.02 -9.32
CA VAL A 121 -3.73 -9.95 -8.69
C VAL A 121 -3.50 -10.24 -7.20
N ASP A 122 -4.54 -10.65 -6.49
CA ASP A 122 -4.46 -10.99 -5.07
C ASP A 122 -3.58 -12.24 -4.84
N PHE A 123 -3.81 -13.31 -5.61
CA PHE A 123 -3.01 -14.52 -5.55
C PHE A 123 -1.52 -14.26 -5.76
N PHE A 124 -1.12 -13.55 -6.82
CA PHE A 124 0.28 -13.26 -7.07
C PHE A 124 0.87 -12.26 -6.08
N THR A 125 0.07 -11.33 -5.54
CA THR A 125 0.51 -10.46 -4.45
C THR A 125 0.87 -11.28 -3.22
N LYS A 126 -0.01 -12.21 -2.83
CA LYS A 126 0.25 -13.15 -1.73
C LYS A 126 1.46 -14.03 -1.99
N MET A 127 1.66 -14.50 -3.22
CA MET A 127 2.84 -15.28 -3.63
C MET A 127 4.14 -14.49 -3.43
N VAL A 128 4.21 -13.26 -3.92
CA VAL A 128 5.41 -12.42 -3.75
C VAL A 128 5.66 -12.08 -2.28
N LEU A 129 4.59 -11.87 -1.50
CA LEU A 129 4.68 -11.57 -0.08
C LEU A 129 4.94 -12.80 0.80
N THR A 130 5.00 -14.00 0.23
CA THR A 130 5.14 -15.27 0.95
C THR A 130 4.04 -15.46 2.02
N ASP A 131 2.81 -15.05 1.67
CA ASP A 131 1.64 -15.15 2.54
C ASP A 131 1.30 -16.62 2.83
N GLU A 132 0.86 -16.91 4.05
CA GLU A 132 0.57 -18.28 4.49
C GLU A 132 -0.56 -18.93 3.70
N ALA A 133 -1.48 -18.15 3.15
CA ALA A 133 -2.61 -18.65 2.36
C ALA A 133 -2.20 -19.25 1.02
N VAL A 134 -0.99 -18.98 0.53
CA VAL A 134 -0.49 -19.47 -0.76
C VAL A 134 0.71 -20.41 -0.61
N TRP A 135 1.06 -20.81 0.62
CA TRP A 135 2.07 -21.84 0.89
C TRP A 135 3.41 -21.61 0.18
N ALA A 136 3.82 -20.35 0.22
CA ALA A 136 4.94 -19.83 -0.53
C ALA A 136 6.22 -19.68 0.30
N GLU A 137 6.39 -20.43 1.38
CA GLU A 137 7.44 -20.20 2.38
C GLU A 137 8.87 -20.43 1.89
N TYR A 138 9.02 -21.12 0.75
CA TYR A 138 10.32 -21.38 0.12
C TYR A 138 10.70 -20.33 -0.93
N ALA A 139 9.77 -19.46 -1.32
CA ALA A 139 10.10 -18.35 -2.21
C ALA A 139 10.94 -17.30 -1.50
N ASP A 140 11.80 -16.64 -2.28
CA ASP A 140 12.55 -15.51 -1.79
C ASP A 140 11.62 -14.36 -1.40
N LYS A 141 11.74 -13.93 -0.13
CA LYS A 141 11.01 -12.77 0.37
C LYS A 141 11.33 -11.51 -0.46
N PRO A 142 10.41 -10.54 -0.58
CA PRO A 142 10.55 -9.38 -1.48
C PRO A 142 11.91 -8.68 -1.43
N TYR A 143 12.46 -8.46 -0.23
CA TYR A 143 13.76 -7.81 -0.07
C TYR A 143 14.90 -8.64 -0.66
N ASN A 144 14.92 -9.95 -0.42
CA ASN A 144 15.94 -10.86 -0.95
C ASN A 144 15.77 -11.04 -2.46
N LEU A 145 14.52 -11.24 -2.90
CA LEU A 145 14.17 -11.37 -4.32
C LEU A 145 14.65 -10.17 -5.12
N HIS A 146 14.43 -8.94 -4.63
CA HIS A 146 14.98 -7.73 -5.27
C HIS A 146 16.49 -7.80 -5.44
N GLY A 147 17.23 -8.20 -4.40
CA GLY A 147 18.69 -8.30 -4.45
C GLY A 147 19.17 -9.37 -5.44
N LEU A 148 18.49 -10.51 -5.51
CA LEU A 148 18.79 -11.57 -6.47
C LEU A 148 18.58 -11.10 -7.91
N ILE A 149 17.49 -10.37 -8.17
CA ILE A 149 17.20 -9.80 -9.49
C ILE A 149 18.25 -8.75 -9.86
N ALA A 150 18.52 -7.79 -8.97
CA ALA A 150 19.45 -6.69 -9.24
C ALA A 150 20.90 -7.16 -9.43
N ASP A 151 21.31 -8.20 -8.72
CA ASP A 151 22.62 -8.82 -8.87
C ASP A 151 22.68 -9.79 -10.06
N ASN A 152 21.56 -9.99 -10.78
CA ASN A 152 21.38 -10.98 -11.85
C ASN A 152 21.80 -12.39 -11.41
N LYS A 153 21.46 -12.74 -10.17
CA LYS A 153 21.74 -14.03 -9.54
C LYS A 153 20.53 -14.95 -9.71
N LEU A 154 20.81 -16.24 -9.96
CA LEU A 154 19.87 -17.35 -10.14
C LEU A 154 19.16 -17.41 -11.51
N GLU A 155 19.51 -18.43 -12.30
CA GLU A 155 18.84 -18.73 -13.57
C GLU A 155 17.35 -19.10 -13.40
N GLN A 156 16.99 -19.69 -12.25
CA GLN A 156 15.65 -20.22 -11.98
C GLN A 156 14.58 -19.11 -11.95
N ILE A 157 14.93 -17.89 -11.55
CA ILE A 157 13.97 -16.79 -11.43
C ILE A 157 13.84 -15.93 -12.69
N LYS A 158 14.80 -16.02 -13.62
CA LYS A 158 14.85 -15.17 -14.83
C LYS A 158 13.64 -15.29 -15.74
N LYS A 159 12.89 -16.39 -15.66
CA LYS A 159 11.67 -16.58 -16.46
C LYS A 159 10.55 -15.60 -16.07
N PHE A 160 10.46 -15.25 -14.79
CA PHE A 160 9.38 -14.38 -14.28
C PHE A 160 9.88 -13.04 -13.74
N THR A 161 11.18 -12.86 -13.55
CA THR A 161 11.75 -11.61 -13.02
C THR A 161 12.50 -10.80 -14.06
N SER A 162 12.55 -9.48 -13.84
CA SER A 162 13.41 -8.59 -14.63
C SER A 162 13.85 -7.38 -13.82
N GLU A 163 14.94 -6.73 -14.22
CA GLU A 163 15.42 -5.49 -13.61
C GLU A 163 15.06 -4.29 -14.49
N LEU A 164 14.49 -3.25 -13.88
CA LEU A 164 14.40 -1.91 -14.45
C LEU A 164 15.37 -0.98 -13.72
N LYS A 165 16.48 -0.66 -14.40
CA LYS A 165 17.46 0.34 -13.93
C LYS A 165 16.91 1.73 -14.18
N LEU A 166 16.53 2.41 -13.10
CA LEU A 166 16.00 3.76 -13.14
C LEU A 166 17.10 4.78 -13.47
N SER A 167 16.82 5.64 -14.43
CA SER A 167 17.65 6.79 -14.81
C SER A 167 16.98 8.06 -14.33
N ALA A 168 17.66 8.86 -13.51
CA ALA A 168 17.09 10.11 -12.97
C ALA A 168 16.65 11.04 -14.11
N ASN A 169 17.47 11.15 -15.16
CA ASN A 169 17.18 12.00 -16.32
C ASN A 169 15.92 11.54 -17.08
N GLU A 170 15.64 10.24 -17.13
CA GLU A 170 14.47 9.72 -17.84
C GLU A 170 13.20 9.85 -16.99
N ILE A 171 13.26 9.51 -15.70
CA ILE A 171 12.08 9.58 -14.83
C ILE A 171 11.59 11.01 -14.61
N PHE A 172 12.46 12.02 -14.68
CA PHE A 172 12.07 13.43 -14.59
C PHE A 172 11.85 14.10 -15.95
N SER A 173 11.97 13.36 -17.05
CA SER A 173 11.61 13.89 -18.38
C SER A 173 10.10 13.94 -18.56
N GLU A 174 9.61 14.77 -19.49
CA GLU A 174 8.17 14.84 -19.84
C GLU A 174 7.59 13.48 -20.27
N LYS A 175 8.44 12.58 -20.81
CA LYS A 175 8.02 11.27 -21.31
C LYS A 175 8.08 10.17 -20.25
N GLY A 176 8.75 10.42 -19.12
CA GLY A 176 9.08 9.39 -18.14
C GLY A 176 9.97 8.27 -18.70
N GLN A 177 10.27 7.29 -17.85
CA GLN A 177 10.96 6.07 -18.26
C GLN A 177 9.94 4.96 -18.50
N VAL A 178 9.86 4.45 -19.73
CA VAL A 178 8.90 3.40 -20.12
C VAL A 178 9.56 2.04 -20.06
N TYR A 179 8.85 1.06 -19.48
CA TYR A 179 9.27 -0.33 -19.44
C TYR A 179 8.15 -1.26 -19.89
N SER A 180 8.50 -2.37 -20.52
CA SER A 180 7.53 -3.33 -21.06
C SER A 180 7.96 -4.75 -20.73
N VAL A 181 7.02 -5.57 -20.29
CA VAL A 181 7.24 -6.99 -20.01
C VAL A 181 6.17 -7.84 -20.67
N LYS A 182 6.57 -8.99 -21.22
CA LYS A 182 5.65 -9.99 -21.76
C LYS A 182 5.12 -10.82 -20.60
N VAL A 183 3.80 -10.81 -20.41
CA VAL A 183 3.15 -11.48 -19.28
C VAL A 183 2.19 -12.54 -19.81
N PRO A 184 2.35 -13.82 -19.41
CA PRO A 184 1.51 -14.92 -19.88
C PRO A 184 0.06 -14.77 -19.45
N ALA A 185 -0.83 -15.55 -20.07
CA ALA A 185 -2.25 -15.54 -19.74
C ALA A 185 -2.45 -15.89 -18.27
N TYR A 186 -3.17 -15.04 -17.52
CA TYR A 186 -3.36 -15.23 -16.08
C TYR A 186 -2.07 -15.42 -15.27
N GLY A 187 -0.95 -14.93 -15.78
CA GLY A 187 0.35 -15.00 -15.13
C GLY A 187 0.83 -13.64 -14.63
N ALA A 188 2.08 -13.63 -14.16
CA ALA A 188 2.68 -12.43 -13.59
C ALA A 188 4.19 -12.35 -13.84
N ARG A 189 4.72 -11.12 -13.71
CA ARG A 189 6.15 -10.81 -13.73
C ARG A 189 6.49 -9.91 -12.55
N VAL A 190 7.68 -10.10 -12.00
CA VAL A 190 8.20 -9.28 -10.90
C VAL A 190 9.36 -8.44 -11.43
N VAL A 191 9.20 -7.11 -11.41
CA VAL A 191 10.22 -6.17 -11.87
C VAL A 191 10.89 -5.51 -10.68
N ALA A 192 12.20 -5.69 -10.52
CA ALA A 192 12.97 -4.97 -9.52
C ALA A 192 13.31 -3.58 -10.03
N LEU A 193 12.90 -2.55 -9.29
CA LEU A 193 13.35 -1.19 -9.56
C LEU A 193 14.70 -0.98 -8.87
N SER A 194 15.73 -0.74 -9.65
CA SER A 194 17.07 -0.48 -9.12
C SER A 194 17.55 0.89 -9.57
N MET A 195 18.40 1.51 -8.77
CA MET A 195 19.01 2.79 -9.12
C MET A 195 20.44 2.77 -8.60
N THR A 196 21.41 3.06 -9.48
CA THR A 196 22.83 3.10 -9.08
C THR A 196 23.08 4.27 -8.13
N LYS A 197 24.17 4.23 -7.35
CA LYS A 197 24.50 5.35 -6.46
C LYS A 197 24.73 6.66 -7.22
N ALA A 198 25.26 6.58 -8.45
CA ALA A 198 25.43 7.74 -9.32
C ALA A 198 24.09 8.35 -9.74
N GLU A 199 23.10 7.53 -10.10
CA GLU A 199 21.75 8.01 -10.42
C GLU A 199 21.01 8.54 -9.18
N GLN A 200 21.17 7.89 -8.02
CA GLN A 200 20.60 8.37 -6.75
C GLN A 200 21.11 9.76 -6.38
N ASN A 201 22.40 10.03 -6.60
CA ASN A 201 22.99 11.33 -6.30
C ASN A 201 22.44 12.48 -7.19
N LYS A 202 21.78 12.16 -8.31
CA LYS A 202 21.10 13.14 -9.17
C LYS A 202 19.70 13.52 -8.65
N LEU A 203 19.17 12.79 -7.67
CA LEU A 203 17.92 13.16 -7.00
C LEU A 203 18.21 14.36 -6.08
N GLU A 204 18.18 15.59 -6.61
CA GLU A 204 18.57 16.80 -5.87
C GLU A 204 17.69 17.05 -4.63
N MET A 205 16.44 16.61 -4.70
CA MET A 205 15.43 16.78 -3.67
C MET A 205 14.63 15.50 -3.49
N ASP A 206 14.00 15.39 -2.32
CA ASP A 206 13.04 14.32 -2.11
C ASP A 206 11.77 14.57 -2.93
N GLY A 207 11.00 13.52 -3.17
CA GLY A 207 9.88 13.59 -4.11
C GLY A 207 9.10 12.29 -4.18
N LYS A 208 8.16 12.24 -5.12
CA LYS A 208 7.30 11.06 -5.34
C LYS A 208 7.70 10.37 -6.63
N LEU A 209 7.98 9.08 -6.55
CA LEU A 209 8.03 8.22 -7.73
C LEU A 209 6.62 7.71 -8.02
N SER A 210 6.16 7.79 -9.25
CA SER A 210 4.86 7.27 -9.70
C SER A 210 5.07 6.27 -10.82
N ILE A 211 4.28 5.21 -10.82
CA ILE A 211 4.35 4.14 -11.81
C ILE A 211 2.93 3.93 -12.32
N THR A 212 2.73 4.13 -13.62
CA THR A 212 1.40 4.09 -14.23
C THR A 212 1.36 3.03 -15.32
N ALA A 213 0.40 2.11 -15.21
CA ALA A 213 0.17 1.08 -16.21
C ALA A 213 -0.43 1.67 -17.50
N GLY A 214 0.07 1.25 -18.65
CA GLY A 214 -0.59 1.47 -19.92
C GLY A 214 -1.83 0.59 -20.08
N GLY A 215 -2.86 1.10 -20.76
CA GLY A 215 -4.02 0.29 -21.19
C GLY A 215 -4.88 -0.31 -20.06
N GLY A 216 -4.93 0.32 -18.89
CA GLY A 216 -5.79 -0.11 -17.77
C GLY A 216 -5.30 -1.35 -17.01
N GLY A 217 -4.02 -1.71 -17.13
CA GLY A 217 -3.41 -2.76 -16.32
C GLY A 217 -3.41 -2.44 -14.82
N THR A 218 -3.42 -3.47 -13.97
CA THR A 218 -3.24 -3.32 -12.52
C THR A 218 -1.79 -3.64 -12.15
N LEU A 219 -1.15 -2.72 -11.42
CA LEU A 219 0.19 -2.90 -10.86
C LEU A 219 0.08 -3.03 -9.35
N VAL A 220 1.04 -3.75 -8.77
CA VAL A 220 1.25 -3.78 -7.33
C VAL A 220 2.68 -3.37 -7.03
N LEU A 221 2.86 -2.22 -6.38
CA LEU A 221 4.14 -1.75 -5.90
C LEU A 221 4.38 -2.33 -4.51
N ILE A 222 5.51 -3.02 -4.34
CA ILE A 222 5.90 -3.63 -3.07
C ILE A 222 7.12 -2.87 -2.57
N LYS A 223 6.93 -2.07 -1.53
CA LYS A 223 8.01 -1.38 -0.79
C LYS A 223 8.49 -2.29 0.33
N CYS A 224 9.79 -2.55 0.43
CA CYS A 224 10.33 -3.41 1.47
C CYS A 224 11.66 -2.90 2.02
N ARG A 225 11.86 -2.98 3.34
CA ARG A 225 13.13 -2.62 4.00
C ARG A 225 13.86 -3.84 4.57
N SER A 226 13.12 -4.92 4.82
CA SER A 226 13.60 -6.17 5.39
C SER A 226 12.56 -7.27 5.16
N LYS A 227 12.19 -8.03 6.21
CA LYS A 227 11.04 -8.94 6.19
C LYS A 227 9.70 -8.20 6.07
N GLN A 228 9.66 -6.91 6.41
CA GLN A 228 8.49 -6.05 6.25
C GLN A 228 8.37 -5.59 4.79
N ALA A 229 7.22 -5.87 4.19
CA ALA A 229 6.86 -5.48 2.83
C ALA A 229 5.43 -4.92 2.82
N GLU A 230 5.24 -3.80 2.12
CA GLU A 230 3.98 -3.07 2.03
C GLU A 230 3.55 -3.03 0.56
N PRO A 231 2.45 -3.72 0.19
CA PRO A 231 1.90 -3.66 -1.15
C PRO A 231 0.96 -2.46 -1.33
N THR A 232 1.07 -1.78 -2.46
CA THR A 232 0.12 -0.75 -2.93
C THR A 232 -0.35 -1.13 -4.32
N GLN A 233 -1.66 -1.34 -4.49
CA GLN A 233 -2.25 -1.76 -5.76
C GLN A 233 -2.98 -0.61 -6.45
N GLY A 234 -2.85 -0.51 -7.77
CA GLY A 234 -3.61 0.45 -8.57
C GLY A 234 -3.19 0.49 -10.03
N VAL A 235 -3.89 1.31 -10.81
CA VAL A 235 -3.46 1.68 -12.18
C VAL A 235 -2.23 2.58 -12.10
N THR A 236 -2.23 3.49 -11.13
CA THR A 236 -1.06 4.26 -10.72
C THR A 236 -0.73 3.93 -9.27
N VAL A 237 0.52 3.58 -9.03
CA VAL A 237 1.09 3.31 -7.71
C VAL A 237 2.24 4.27 -7.48
N SER A 238 2.49 4.64 -6.23
CA SER A 238 3.51 5.65 -5.93
C SER A 238 4.33 5.34 -4.68
N ALA A 239 5.58 5.79 -4.70
CA ALA A 239 6.48 5.81 -3.57
C ALA A 239 6.74 7.28 -3.19
N PRO A 240 6.07 7.81 -2.16
CA PRO A 240 6.42 9.11 -1.60
C PRO A 240 7.79 9.03 -0.91
N GLU A 241 8.43 10.18 -0.74
CA GLU A 241 9.75 10.30 -0.12
C GLU A 241 10.78 9.36 -0.78
N PHE A 242 10.77 9.28 -2.12
CA PHE A 242 11.52 8.27 -2.86
C PHE A 242 13.02 8.35 -2.63
N ARG A 243 13.60 9.55 -2.56
CA ARG A 243 15.04 9.69 -2.30
C ARG A 243 15.37 9.19 -0.90
N LYS A 244 14.63 9.68 0.11
CA LYS A 244 14.85 9.33 1.51
C LYS A 244 14.66 7.84 1.76
N THR A 245 13.65 7.23 1.16
CA THR A 245 13.40 5.79 1.28
C THR A 245 14.53 4.95 0.68
N LEU A 246 15.14 5.38 -0.43
CA LEU A 246 16.36 4.74 -0.97
C LEU A 246 17.56 4.89 0.01
N GLU A 247 17.73 6.06 0.62
CA GLU A 247 18.76 6.30 1.65
C GLU A 247 18.55 5.40 2.89
N ASP A 248 17.28 5.17 3.27
CA ASP A 248 16.85 4.24 4.31
C ASP A 248 16.93 2.75 3.92
N LYS A 249 17.48 2.47 2.73
CA LYS A 249 17.72 1.13 2.16
C LYS A 249 16.44 0.36 1.84
N HIS A 250 15.35 1.05 1.52
CA HIS A 250 14.16 0.41 0.95
C HIS A 250 14.44 -0.08 -0.46
N ARG A 251 13.76 -1.16 -0.83
CA ARG A 251 13.75 -1.80 -2.15
C ARG A 251 12.32 -1.83 -2.68
N TYR A 252 12.20 -1.77 -3.99
CA TYR A 252 10.92 -1.69 -4.67
C TYR A 252 10.80 -2.78 -5.73
N LEU A 253 9.76 -3.60 -5.62
CA LEU A 253 9.34 -4.51 -6.66
C LEU A 253 8.03 -4.02 -7.27
N VAL A 254 7.88 -4.16 -8.57
CA VAL A 254 6.61 -3.98 -9.28
C VAL A 254 6.14 -5.34 -9.73
N LEU A 255 5.05 -5.81 -9.14
CA LEU A 255 4.34 -6.99 -9.61
C LEU A 255 3.38 -6.58 -10.74
N VAL A 256 3.60 -7.16 -11.92
CA VAL A 256 2.84 -6.92 -13.14
C VAL A 256 2.01 -8.16 -13.43
N VAL A 257 0.70 -8.06 -13.30
CA VAL A 257 -0.22 -9.20 -13.46
C VAL A 257 -1.05 -9.05 -14.72
N ASN A 258 -1.21 -10.14 -15.46
CA ASN A 258 -2.10 -10.19 -16.62
C ASN A 258 -3.40 -10.92 -16.28
N PRO A 259 -4.51 -10.21 -16.00
CA PRO A 259 -5.79 -10.85 -15.70
C PRO A 259 -6.53 -11.36 -16.95
N SER A 260 -5.87 -11.46 -18.12
CA SER A 260 -6.50 -11.83 -19.39
C SER A 260 -6.17 -13.26 -19.82
N LYS A 261 -7.08 -13.88 -20.60
CA LYS A 261 -6.95 -15.25 -21.17
C LYS A 261 -5.83 -15.41 -22.20
N LYS A 262 -5.17 -14.33 -22.60
CA LYS A 262 -4.10 -14.32 -23.60
C LYS A 262 -2.89 -13.62 -23.02
N GLU A 263 -1.72 -14.13 -23.37
CA GLU A 263 -0.46 -13.44 -23.14
C GLU A 263 -0.51 -12.04 -23.78
N LYS A 264 0.08 -11.05 -23.09
CA LYS A 264 0.20 -9.70 -23.62
C LYS A 264 1.46 -9.01 -23.10
N THR A 265 1.94 -8.05 -23.87
CA THR A 265 2.95 -7.11 -23.40
C THR A 265 2.27 -6.03 -22.57
N ILE A 266 2.68 -5.89 -21.31
CA ILE A 266 2.22 -4.84 -20.41
C ILE A 266 3.34 -3.81 -20.30
N SER A 267 3.03 -2.57 -20.69
CA SER A 267 3.92 -1.43 -20.55
C SER A 267 3.50 -0.59 -19.35
N PHE A 268 4.46 -0.04 -18.63
CA PHE A 268 4.21 0.97 -17.60
C PHE A 268 5.26 2.08 -17.68
N MET A 269 4.87 3.26 -17.23
CA MET A 269 5.70 4.46 -17.22
C MET A 269 6.07 4.81 -15.79
N VAL A 270 7.36 5.07 -15.55
CA VAL A 270 7.88 5.55 -14.28
C VAL A 270 8.18 7.05 -14.42
N THR A 271 7.60 7.85 -13.54
CA THR A 271 7.81 9.30 -13.48
C THR A 271 8.21 9.73 -12.08
N GLY A 272 9.15 10.66 -12.00
CA GLY A 272 9.53 11.35 -10.78
C GLY A 272 8.84 12.69 -10.70
N GLN A 273 8.34 13.03 -9.52
CA GLN A 273 7.98 14.40 -9.16
C GLN A 273 8.95 14.84 -8.07
N ILE A 274 9.70 15.88 -8.34
CA ILE A 274 10.49 16.56 -7.30
C ILE A 274 9.46 17.17 -6.34
N ALA A 275 9.61 16.96 -5.03
CA ALA A 275 8.85 17.78 -4.08
C ALA A 275 9.16 19.22 -4.44
N GLU A 276 8.13 20.06 -4.57
CA GLU A 276 8.36 21.49 -4.68
C GLU A 276 9.38 21.86 -3.61
N LYS A 277 10.45 22.60 -3.98
CA LYS A 277 11.21 23.30 -2.96
C LYS A 277 10.14 23.96 -2.09
N PRO A 278 10.04 23.67 -0.77
CA PRO A 278 9.31 24.60 0.07
C PRO A 278 9.89 25.94 -0.32
N GLU A 279 9.09 26.86 -0.87
CA GLU A 279 9.56 28.10 -1.47
C GLU A 279 10.59 28.68 -0.50
N THR A 280 11.88 28.44 -0.76
CA THR A 280 12.95 29.03 0.02
C THR A 280 12.99 30.44 -0.52
N ASP A 281 12.40 31.32 0.29
CA ASP A 281 12.51 32.76 0.20
C ASP A 281 11.88 33.39 -1.05
N LYS A 282 10.55 33.26 -1.20
CA LYS A 282 9.83 34.54 -1.27
C LYS A 282 9.96 35.09 0.13
N ALA A 283 10.58 36.25 0.28
CA ALA A 283 10.51 37.02 1.51
C ALA A 283 9.02 37.10 1.88
N VAL A 284 8.58 36.24 2.79
CA VAL A 284 7.29 36.42 3.45
C VAL A 284 7.52 37.70 4.21
N GLU A 285 6.91 38.80 3.76
CA GLU A 285 6.94 40.03 4.54
C GLU A 285 6.53 39.64 5.96
N GLU A 286 7.41 39.95 6.93
CA GLU A 286 7.12 39.71 8.34
C GLU A 286 5.77 40.37 8.64
N VAL A 287 4.72 39.55 8.81
CA VAL A 287 3.41 40.09 9.15
C VAL A 287 3.45 40.44 10.63
N PRO A 288 3.24 41.72 11.02
CA PRO A 288 3.37 42.14 12.40
C PRO A 288 2.12 41.74 13.21
N TYR A 289 2.00 40.46 13.55
CA TYR A 289 0.97 39.94 14.48
C TYR A 289 1.11 40.49 15.91
N SER A 290 2.22 41.17 16.21
CA SER A 290 2.35 41.89 17.48
C SER A 290 1.40 43.07 17.53
N GLY A 291 0.72 43.26 18.64
CA GLY A 291 -0.25 44.32 18.80
C GLY A 291 -1.16 44.09 19.99
N THR A 292 -2.02 45.07 20.22
CA THR A 292 -3.10 44.98 21.19
C THR A 292 -4.39 44.84 20.41
N TYR A 293 -5.04 43.69 20.53
CA TYR A 293 -6.31 43.39 19.90
C TYR A 293 -7.42 43.61 20.90
N ARG A 294 -8.47 44.31 20.49
CA ARG A 294 -9.70 44.51 21.26
C ARG A 294 -10.82 43.73 20.61
N GLY A 295 -11.62 43.05 21.41
CA GLY A 295 -12.79 42.36 20.89
C GLY A 295 -13.62 41.76 22.00
N ILE A 296 -14.19 40.59 21.72
CA ILE A 296 -15.17 39.94 22.60
C ILE A 296 -14.78 38.50 22.88
N VAL A 297 -15.19 38.02 24.06
CA VAL A 297 -15.26 36.61 24.41
C VAL A 297 -16.72 36.20 24.59
N THR A 298 -17.09 35.10 23.96
CA THR A 298 -18.41 34.46 24.05
C THR A 298 -18.26 33.15 24.81
N ASN A 299 -19.09 32.95 25.83
CA ASN A 299 -19.18 31.66 26.51
C ASN A 299 -19.95 30.66 25.63
N LEU A 300 -19.35 29.51 25.34
CA LEU A 300 -19.95 28.49 24.47
C LEU A 300 -20.74 27.41 25.24
N GLN A 301 -20.77 27.49 26.56
CA GLN A 301 -21.44 26.50 27.43
C GLN A 301 -22.78 27.00 27.99
N ILE A 302 -23.06 28.30 27.86
CA ILE A 302 -24.25 28.95 28.40
C ILE A 302 -24.77 29.92 27.34
N ASP A 303 -25.86 29.56 26.66
CA ASP A 303 -26.38 30.29 25.48
C ASP A 303 -26.87 31.72 25.76
N ASP A 304 -27.17 32.05 27.03
CA ASP A 304 -27.74 33.35 27.43
C ASP A 304 -26.76 34.28 28.18
N GLU A 305 -25.46 33.93 28.25
CA GLU A 305 -24.45 34.84 28.83
C GLU A 305 -24.06 35.94 27.83
N PRO A 306 -24.00 37.22 28.26
CA PRO A 306 -23.59 38.31 27.39
C PRO A 306 -22.10 38.19 27.03
N ASP A 307 -21.77 38.57 25.80
CA ASP A 307 -20.39 38.71 25.36
C ASP A 307 -19.63 39.72 26.24
N LEU A 308 -18.41 39.36 26.65
CA LEU A 308 -17.56 40.22 27.47
C LEU A 308 -16.44 40.83 26.64
N ALA A 309 -16.11 42.10 26.90
CA ALA A 309 -14.98 42.75 26.26
C ALA A 309 -13.65 42.12 26.71
N VAL A 310 -12.74 41.92 25.76
CA VAL A 310 -11.39 41.40 26.01
C VAL A 310 -10.32 42.24 25.34
N THR A 311 -9.17 42.28 26.00
CA THR A 311 -7.92 42.81 25.46
C THR A 311 -6.91 41.66 25.33
N THR A 312 -6.41 41.45 24.10
CA THR A 312 -5.38 40.45 23.80
C THR A 312 -4.10 41.14 23.36
N ILE A 313 -3.02 40.98 24.13
CA ILE A 313 -1.70 41.53 23.82
C ILE A 313 -0.84 40.42 23.23
N VAL A 314 -0.34 40.64 22.03
CA VAL A 314 0.55 39.74 21.31
C VAL A 314 1.93 40.40 21.20
N THR A 315 2.96 39.74 21.70
CA THR A 315 4.34 40.25 21.73
C THR A 315 5.26 39.29 21.01
N PHE A 316 5.96 39.77 19.98
CA PHE A 316 6.99 39.02 19.28
C PHE A 316 8.20 38.76 20.19
N ILE A 317 8.75 37.55 20.10
CA ILE A 317 9.90 37.09 20.89
C ILE A 317 11.12 36.90 19.98
N GLU A 318 11.04 35.97 19.02
CA GLU A 318 12.14 35.64 18.12
C GLU A 318 11.66 35.00 16.81
N ASN A 319 12.52 35.07 15.79
CA ASN A 319 12.30 34.37 14.52
C ASN A 319 12.58 32.87 14.67
N SER A 320 11.73 32.02 14.07
CA SER A 320 11.82 30.56 14.25
C SER A 320 11.35 29.80 13.00
N GLY A 321 12.20 29.64 11.97
CA GLY A 321 11.80 28.94 10.74
C GLY A 321 10.80 29.74 9.91
N PRO A 322 9.68 29.17 9.39
CA PRO A 322 8.75 29.87 8.50
C PRO A 322 7.76 30.80 9.23
N GLY A 323 8.14 31.36 10.38
CA GLY A 323 7.29 32.14 11.26
C GLY A 323 8.06 32.67 12.49
N GLY A 324 7.31 33.10 13.51
CA GLY A 324 7.87 33.67 14.73
C GLY A 324 7.31 33.05 16.00
N GLN A 325 8.07 33.16 17.09
CA GLN A 325 7.60 32.90 18.45
C GLN A 325 6.95 34.15 19.02
N TYR A 326 5.76 34.01 19.59
CA TYR A 326 5.01 35.11 20.20
C TYR A 326 4.51 34.73 21.60
N SER A 327 4.48 35.70 22.50
CA SER A 327 3.77 35.62 23.77
C SER A 327 2.38 36.23 23.59
N ILE A 328 1.34 35.49 23.95
CA ILE A 328 -0.06 35.93 23.88
C ILE A 328 -0.64 36.02 25.28
N GLN A 329 -1.26 37.16 25.60
CA GLN A 329 -1.98 37.38 26.85
C GLN A 329 -3.38 37.89 26.56
N CYS A 330 -4.41 37.15 26.98
CA CYS A 330 -5.81 37.53 26.79
C CYS A 330 -6.46 37.78 28.14
N THR A 331 -7.03 38.97 28.33
CA THR A 331 -7.64 39.40 29.60
C THR A 331 -9.04 39.92 29.35
N VAL A 332 -10.00 39.52 30.19
CA VAL A 332 -11.35 40.09 30.22
C VAL A 332 -11.29 41.46 30.88
N ASP A 333 -11.73 42.50 30.16
CA ASP A 333 -11.51 43.90 30.54
C ASP A 333 -12.16 44.26 31.88
N GLU A 334 -13.40 43.83 32.10
CA GLU A 334 -14.17 44.19 33.30
C GLU A 334 -13.65 43.50 34.58
N THR A 335 -13.22 42.25 34.46
CA THR A 335 -12.87 41.41 35.62
C THR A 335 -11.36 41.31 35.84
N GLY A 336 -10.55 41.67 34.85
CA GLY A 336 -9.11 41.40 34.84
C GLY A 336 -8.77 39.91 34.76
N LYS A 337 -9.74 39.03 34.53
CA LYS A 337 -9.51 37.58 34.45
C LYS A 337 -8.69 37.27 33.20
N LYS A 338 -7.54 36.62 33.39
CA LYS A 338 -6.71 36.13 32.29
C LYS A 338 -7.31 34.84 31.73
N LEU A 339 -7.67 34.85 30.45
CA LEU A 339 -8.10 33.66 29.70
C LEU A 339 -6.90 32.91 29.12
N ILE A 340 -5.85 33.66 28.76
CA ILE A 340 -4.56 33.13 28.27
C ILE A 340 -3.45 33.90 29.00
N GLU A 341 -2.52 33.21 29.66
CA GLU A 341 -1.42 33.83 30.41
C GLU A 341 -0.05 33.58 29.75
N GLY A 342 0.82 34.61 29.79
CA GLY A 342 2.07 34.80 29.04
C GLY A 342 3.22 33.81 29.26
N LYS A 343 2.92 32.53 29.49
CA LYS A 343 3.81 31.39 29.22
C LYS A 343 3.42 30.61 27.97
N TYR A 344 2.37 31.02 27.27
CA TYR A 344 2.02 30.53 25.95
C TYR A 344 2.96 31.16 24.90
N ASN A 345 4.22 30.70 24.87
CA ASN A 345 5.07 30.91 23.71
C ASN A 345 4.50 30.05 22.59
N LYS A 346 3.91 30.70 21.59
CA LYS A 346 3.27 30.03 20.48
C LYS A 346 4.00 30.39 19.20
N PHE A 347 4.27 29.36 18.41
CA PHE A 347 4.75 29.55 17.06
C PHE A 347 3.58 29.93 16.16
N ILE A 348 3.68 31.11 15.52
CA ILE A 348 2.72 31.58 14.51
C ILE A 348 3.40 31.50 13.15
N ARG A 349 2.78 30.79 12.20
CA ARG A 349 3.28 30.69 10.83
C ARG A 349 2.87 31.94 10.02
N TRP A 350 3.83 32.68 9.46
CA TRP A 350 3.53 33.94 8.76
C TRP A 350 2.71 33.78 7.47
N SER A 351 2.78 32.62 6.82
CA SER A 351 2.06 32.40 5.55
C SER A 351 0.53 32.28 5.71
N ASN A 352 0.05 31.96 6.91
CA ASN A 352 -1.38 31.70 7.14
C ASN A 352 -1.91 32.12 8.52
N GLY A 353 -1.08 32.70 9.39
CA GLY A 353 -1.49 33.16 10.71
C GLY A 353 -1.89 32.05 11.69
N LYS A 354 -1.66 30.77 11.36
CA LYS A 354 -2.03 29.65 12.23
C LYS A 354 -1.03 29.44 13.36
N VAL A 355 -1.54 29.08 14.53
CA VAL A 355 -0.75 28.68 15.70
C VAL A 355 -0.52 27.16 15.66
N ASN A 356 0.73 26.70 15.61
CA ASN A 356 1.06 25.28 15.35
C ASN A 356 0.47 24.26 16.36
N ASP A 357 0.27 24.67 17.61
CA ASP A 357 -0.21 23.78 18.68
C ASP A 357 -1.69 24.03 19.03
N ASP A 358 -2.40 24.82 18.21
CA ASP A 358 -3.80 25.19 18.42
C ASP A 358 -4.43 25.62 17.09
N ASP A 359 -4.95 24.66 16.33
CA ASP A 359 -5.58 24.90 15.02
C ASP A 359 -6.81 25.84 15.09
N ASP A 360 -7.38 26.01 16.29
CA ASP A 360 -8.52 26.88 16.55
C ASP A 360 -8.10 28.33 16.82
N PHE A 361 -6.80 28.64 16.92
CA PHE A 361 -6.25 30.00 17.03
C PHE A 361 -5.63 30.44 15.70
N VAL A 362 -6.27 31.40 15.05
CA VAL A 362 -5.87 31.89 13.72
C VAL A 362 -5.88 33.41 13.65
N PHE A 363 -4.80 33.98 13.13
CA PHE A 363 -4.72 35.39 12.74
C PHE A 363 -5.09 35.57 11.26
N SER A 364 -5.71 36.69 10.92
CA SER A 364 -5.88 37.07 9.51
C SER A 364 -4.53 37.30 8.85
N GLN A 365 -4.45 37.13 7.53
CA GLN A 365 -3.19 37.28 6.79
C GLN A 365 -2.58 38.68 6.88
N ASP A 366 -3.40 39.72 7.10
CA ASP A 366 -2.94 41.09 7.31
C ASP A 366 -2.59 41.41 8.78
N GLY A 367 -2.75 40.43 9.68
CA GLY A 367 -2.49 40.54 11.11
C GLY A 367 -3.42 41.50 11.86
N LYS A 368 -4.53 41.93 11.26
CA LYS A 368 -5.47 42.87 11.89
C LYS A 368 -6.52 42.19 12.76
N LEU A 369 -6.85 40.94 12.46
CA LEU A 369 -7.88 40.18 13.16
C LEU A 369 -7.30 38.89 13.72
N PHE A 370 -7.91 38.38 14.76
CA PHE A 370 -7.73 36.99 15.18
C PHE A 370 -9.03 36.40 15.70
N SER A 371 -9.10 35.07 15.66
CA SER A 371 -10.12 34.27 16.33
C SER A 371 -9.46 33.10 17.05
N ALA A 372 -9.94 32.77 18.25
CA ALA A 372 -9.48 31.62 19.02
C ALA A 372 -10.65 30.90 19.68
N THR A 373 -10.69 29.57 19.63
CA THR A 373 -11.58 28.77 20.48
C THR A 373 -10.76 28.06 21.54
N LEU A 374 -11.00 28.38 22.81
CA LEU A 374 -10.37 27.65 23.90
C LEU A 374 -11.20 26.42 24.26
N ARG A 375 -10.55 25.40 24.79
CA ARG A 375 -11.18 24.14 25.19
C ARG A 375 -10.82 23.79 26.63
N ASN A 376 -11.73 23.10 27.31
CA ASN A 376 -11.50 22.49 28.62
C ASN A 376 -10.55 21.27 28.50
N LEU A 377 -10.11 20.73 29.65
CA LEU A 377 -9.21 19.57 29.73
C LEU A 377 -9.77 18.30 29.05
N ASP A 378 -11.08 18.20 28.92
CA ASP A 378 -11.79 17.10 28.24
C ASP A 378 -11.92 17.31 26.72
N GLY A 379 -11.42 18.43 26.18
CA GLY A 379 -11.48 18.80 24.77
C GLY A 379 -12.76 19.57 24.37
N THR A 380 -13.69 19.78 25.29
CA THR A 380 -14.95 20.49 25.03
C THR A 380 -14.68 22.00 24.87
N PRO A 381 -15.14 22.66 23.79
CA PRO A 381 -15.07 24.12 23.66
C PRO A 381 -15.75 24.81 24.84
N TRP A 382 -15.12 25.84 25.40
CA TRP A 382 -15.71 26.60 26.50
C TRP A 382 -15.87 28.09 26.21
N VAL A 383 -14.96 28.69 25.43
CA VAL A 383 -15.08 30.10 25.01
C VAL A 383 -14.58 30.28 23.59
N SER A 384 -15.23 31.19 22.86
CA SER A 384 -14.74 31.74 21.60
C SER A 384 -14.27 33.16 21.83
N ILE A 385 -13.14 33.52 21.25
CA ILE A 385 -12.50 34.84 21.37
C ILE A 385 -12.32 35.39 19.96
N SER A 386 -12.65 36.67 19.78
CA SER A 386 -12.32 37.41 18.57
C SER A 386 -11.71 38.75 18.94
N GLY A 387 -10.82 39.28 18.10
CA GLY A 387 -10.29 40.62 18.31
C GLY A 387 -9.71 41.27 17.07
N GLU A 388 -9.75 42.59 17.08
CA GLU A 388 -9.23 43.49 16.04
C GLU A 388 -8.16 44.41 16.63
N LYS A 389 -7.07 44.60 15.88
CA LYS A 389 -5.87 45.35 16.27
C LYS A 389 -6.02 46.86 16.14
#